data_AF-A0A8B7E4U6-F1
#
_entry.id   AF-A0A8B7E4U6-F1
#
_cell.length_a   1.000
_cell.length_b   1.000
_cell.length_c   1.000
_cell.angle_alpha   90.00
_cell.angle_beta   90.00
_cell.angle_gamma   90.00
#
_symmetry.space_group_name_H-M   'P 1'
#
loop_
_entity.id
_entity.type
_entity.pdbx_description
1 polymer ?
#
loop_
_entity_poly.entity_id
_entity_poly.type
_entity_poly.pdbx_seq_one_letter_code
_entity_poly.pdbx_strand_id
1 'polypeptide(L)'
;NTHQRFIWLRSFQNGNEVAVKHYPENCFYEGNVRGIKDSYVYISTCSGGLTGTVDDGKTRYDIIPQDDGIKHNYYNVENLMRKKYKELRNSQIDENHDVRQKRLKTRRAALLSDASYF
;
A
#
# COMPACT_ATOMS: atom_id res chain seq x y z
N ASN A 1 -23.17 8.24 -23.40
CA ASN A 1 -21.80 7.67 -23.58
C ASN A 1 -21.84 6.18 -23.31
N THR A 2 -21.93 5.37 -24.36
CA THR A 2 -21.91 3.91 -24.28
C THR A 2 -20.56 3.43 -24.77
N HIS A 3 -19.64 3.17 -23.82
CA HIS A 3 -18.40 2.46 -24.12
C HIS A 3 -18.71 1.01 -24.47
N GLN A 4 -17.90 0.45 -25.38
CA GLN A 4 -18.01 -0.90 -25.91
C GLN A 4 -18.01 -1.95 -24.78
N ARG A 5 -19.07 -2.76 -24.68
CA ARG A 5 -19.31 -3.72 -23.57
C ARG A 5 -18.60 -5.07 -23.72
N PHE A 6 -17.74 -5.23 -24.73
CA PHE A 6 -17.03 -6.47 -25.00
C PHE A 6 -15.70 -6.22 -25.71
N ILE A 7 -14.74 -7.12 -25.47
CA ILE A 7 -13.47 -7.20 -26.19
C ILE A 7 -13.47 -8.43 -27.12
N TRP A 8 -12.73 -8.36 -28.22
CA TRP A 8 -12.46 -9.52 -29.06
C TRP A 8 -11.21 -10.23 -28.57
N LEU A 9 -11.36 -11.49 -28.15
CA LEU A 9 -10.24 -12.39 -27.87
C LEU A 9 -9.94 -13.20 -29.12
N ARG A 10 -8.75 -13.03 -29.69
CA ARG A 10 -8.27 -13.82 -30.83
C ARG A 10 -7.30 -14.89 -30.33
N SER A 11 -7.48 -16.12 -30.81
CA SER A 11 -6.65 -17.27 -30.47
C SER A 11 -6.54 -18.21 -31.66
N PHE A 12 -5.56 -19.11 -31.67
CA PHE A 12 -5.48 -20.18 -32.67
C PHE A 12 -5.87 -21.52 -32.04
N GLN A 13 -6.83 -22.21 -32.64
CA GLN A 13 -7.22 -23.56 -32.25
C GLN A 13 -7.13 -24.48 -33.47
N ASN A 14 -6.35 -25.56 -33.35
CA ASN A 14 -6.10 -26.52 -34.43
C ASN A 14 -5.67 -25.86 -35.76
N GLY A 15 -4.82 -24.83 -35.68
CA GLY A 15 -4.31 -24.10 -36.85
C GLY A 15 -5.26 -23.04 -37.44
N ASN A 16 -6.48 -22.91 -36.92
CA ASN A 16 -7.44 -21.90 -37.36
C ASN A 16 -7.50 -20.73 -36.38
N GLU A 17 -7.61 -19.50 -36.89
CA GLU A 17 -7.90 -18.32 -36.07
C GLU A 17 -9.35 -18.38 -35.58
N VAL A 18 -9.54 -18.22 -34.28
CA VAL A 18 -10.83 -18.15 -33.61
C VAL A 18 -10.91 -16.81 -32.88
N ALA A 19 -11.97 -16.03 -33.17
CA ALA A 19 -12.27 -14.78 -32.50
C ALA A 19 -13.55 -14.91 -31.66
N VAL A 20 -13.45 -14.69 -30.35
CA VAL A 20 -14.57 -14.80 -29.41
C VAL A 20 -14.85 -13.44 -28.78
N LYS A 21 -16.14 -13.10 -28.61
CA LYS A 21 -16.54 -11.93 -27.82
C LYS A 21 -16.44 -12.27 -26.34
N HIS A 22 -15.61 -11.53 -25.61
CA HIS A 22 -15.54 -11.60 -24.16
C HIS A 22 -16.17 -10.35 -23.56
N TYR A 23 -17.09 -10.54 -22.62
CA TYR A 23 -17.75 -9.47 -21.89
C TYR A 23 -17.08 -9.39 -20.51
N PRO A 24 -16.09 -8.50 -20.32
CA PRO A 24 -15.44 -8.38 -19.03
C PRO A 24 -16.47 -7.96 -17.99
N GLU A 25 -16.42 -8.60 -16.82
CA GLU A 25 -17.29 -8.25 -15.71
C GLU A 25 -16.99 -6.82 -15.24
N ASN A 26 -18.03 -6.09 -14.86
CA ASN A 26 -17.86 -4.80 -14.19
C ASN A 26 -17.32 -5.06 -12.79
N CYS A 27 -16.01 -4.98 -12.63
CA CYS A 27 -15.30 -5.22 -11.38
C CYS A 27 -14.62 -3.96 -10.82
N PHE A 28 -14.90 -2.80 -11.40
CA PHE A 28 -14.51 -1.49 -10.88
C PHE A 28 -15.76 -0.67 -10.59
N TYR A 29 -15.78 -0.02 -9.43
CA TYR A 29 -16.89 0.78 -8.96
C TYR A 29 -16.36 2.10 -8.40
N GLU A 30 -16.98 3.19 -8.80
CA GLU A 30 -16.70 4.52 -8.28
C GLU A 30 -18.00 5.23 -7.89
N GLY A 31 -17.92 6.16 -6.95
CA GLY A 31 -19.07 6.97 -6.57
C GLY A 31 -18.88 7.75 -5.28
N ASN A 32 -19.98 8.08 -4.62
CA ASN A 32 -20.01 8.83 -3.38
C ASN A 32 -20.82 8.07 -2.32
N VAL A 33 -20.49 8.28 -1.04
CA VAL A 33 -21.27 7.80 0.09
C VAL A 33 -22.61 8.54 0.11
N ARG A 34 -23.71 7.78 0.20
CA ARG A 34 -25.06 8.33 0.20
C ARG A 34 -25.23 9.32 1.36
N GLY A 35 -25.68 10.53 1.05
CA GLY A 35 -25.92 11.60 2.03
C GLY A 35 -24.69 12.44 2.36
N ILE A 36 -23.52 12.15 1.77
CA ILE A 36 -22.28 12.91 2.00
C ILE A 36 -21.74 13.42 0.67
N LYS A 37 -21.91 14.71 0.39
CA LYS A 37 -21.57 15.32 -0.89
C LYS A 37 -20.08 15.25 -1.21
N ASP A 38 -19.23 15.47 -0.20
CA ASP A 38 -17.77 15.58 -0.38
C ASP A 38 -17.04 14.23 -0.20
N SER A 39 -17.81 13.14 -0.11
CA SER A 39 -17.25 11.79 -0.05
C SER A 39 -16.83 11.30 -1.42
N TYR A 40 -15.93 10.33 -1.48
CA TYR A 40 -15.64 9.59 -2.71
C TYR A 40 -15.27 8.14 -2.38
N VAL A 41 -15.59 7.24 -3.30
CA VAL A 41 -15.37 5.81 -3.15
C VAL A 41 -14.81 5.27 -4.45
N TYR A 42 -13.79 4.43 -4.35
CA TYR A 42 -13.27 3.60 -5.43
C TYR A 42 -13.08 2.18 -4.92
N ILE A 43 -13.67 1.20 -5.59
CA ILE A 43 -13.61 -0.21 -5.22
C ILE A 43 -13.30 -1.04 -6.46
N SER A 44 -12.41 -2.01 -6.32
CA SER A 44 -12.14 -3.05 -7.31
C SER A 44 -12.33 -4.44 -6.72
N THR A 45 -12.95 -5.32 -7.51
CA THR A 45 -13.11 -6.75 -7.24
C THR A 45 -12.40 -7.64 -8.27
N CYS A 46 -11.62 -7.03 -9.18
CA CYS A 46 -11.13 -7.70 -10.40
C CYS A 46 -10.13 -8.84 -10.16
N SER A 47 -9.50 -8.90 -8.99
CA SER A 47 -8.45 -9.86 -8.68
C SER A 47 -8.88 -10.92 -7.66
N GLY A 48 -10.18 -11.18 -7.54
CA GLY A 48 -10.73 -12.21 -6.64
C GLY A 48 -10.84 -11.77 -5.17
N GLY A 49 -10.64 -10.49 -4.88
CA GLY A 49 -10.79 -9.89 -3.56
C GLY A 49 -11.20 -8.42 -3.67
N LEU A 50 -11.68 -7.85 -2.56
CA LEU A 50 -12.08 -6.46 -2.47
C LEU A 50 -10.87 -5.57 -2.14
N THR A 51 -10.56 -4.61 -3.00
CA THR A 51 -9.56 -3.59 -2.74
C THR A 51 -10.12 -2.21 -3.07
N GLY A 52 -9.68 -1.17 -2.36
CA GLY A 52 -10.09 0.18 -2.70
C GLY A 52 -10.03 1.16 -1.54
N THR A 53 -10.70 2.29 -1.72
CA THR A 53 -10.72 3.41 -0.80
C THR A 53 -12.15 3.92 -0.62
N VAL A 54 -12.50 4.21 0.64
CA VAL A 54 -13.71 4.93 1.02
C VAL A 54 -13.27 6.18 1.78
N ASP A 55 -13.57 7.35 1.23
CA ASP A 55 -13.41 8.63 1.91
C ASP A 55 -14.79 9.21 2.20
N ASP A 56 -15.13 9.39 3.48
CA ASP A 56 -16.42 9.93 3.91
C ASP A 56 -16.45 11.48 3.95
N GLY A 57 -15.51 12.15 3.28
CA GLY A 57 -15.35 13.60 3.28
C GLY A 57 -14.64 14.14 4.54
N LYS A 58 -14.35 13.28 5.51
CA LYS A 58 -13.60 13.60 6.72
C LYS A 58 -12.43 12.66 6.95
N THR A 59 -12.64 11.40 6.66
CA THR A 59 -11.72 10.31 6.98
C THR A 59 -11.63 9.38 5.79
N ARG A 60 -10.39 9.13 5.38
CA ARG A 60 -10.08 8.13 4.36
C ARG A 60 -9.79 6.77 4.99
N TYR A 61 -10.37 5.75 4.39
CA TYR A 61 -10.15 4.36 4.72
C TYR A 61 -9.76 3.55 3.49
N ASP A 62 -8.75 2.71 3.64
CA ASP A 62 -8.33 1.79 2.59
C ASP A 62 -8.73 0.35 2.96
N ILE A 63 -9.23 -0.38 1.96
CA ILE A 63 -9.62 -1.79 2.02
C ILE A 63 -8.57 -2.57 1.23
N ILE A 64 -7.95 -3.55 1.87
CA ILE A 64 -6.92 -4.39 1.25
C ILE A 64 -7.21 -5.86 1.59
N PRO A 65 -7.19 -6.78 0.61
CA PRO A 65 -7.35 -8.19 0.89
C PRO A 65 -6.17 -8.73 1.72
N GLN A 66 -6.47 -9.69 2.58
CA GLN A 66 -5.45 -10.53 3.21
C GLN A 66 -4.94 -11.59 2.22
N ASP A 67 -3.88 -12.29 2.59
CA ASP A 67 -3.25 -13.32 1.75
C ASP A 67 -4.23 -14.44 1.36
N ASP A 68 -5.27 -14.70 2.16
CA ASP A 68 -6.31 -15.69 1.86
C ASP A 68 -7.35 -15.22 0.82
N GLY A 69 -7.32 -13.93 0.44
CA GLY A 69 -8.29 -13.31 -0.49
C GLY A 69 -9.73 -13.20 0.04
N ILE A 70 -10.04 -13.86 1.16
CA ILE A 70 -11.37 -13.96 1.76
C ILE A 70 -11.58 -12.85 2.77
N LYS A 71 -10.56 -12.57 3.60
CA LYS A 71 -10.61 -11.51 4.59
C LYS A 71 -10.07 -10.22 4.02
N HIS A 72 -10.60 -9.12 4.52
CA HIS A 72 -10.16 -7.78 4.14
C HIS A 72 -9.80 -7.02 5.39
N ASN A 73 -8.69 -6.31 5.30
CA ASN A 73 -8.36 -5.32 6.29
C ASN A 73 -8.96 -3.98 5.90
N TYR A 74 -9.41 -3.24 6.91
CA TYR A 74 -9.95 -1.91 6.76
C TYR A 74 -9.18 -0.97 7.69
N TYR A 75 -8.54 0.04 7.13
CA TYR A 75 -7.67 0.92 7.90
C TYR A 75 -7.99 2.39 7.66
N ASN A 76 -8.06 3.14 8.75
CA ASN A 76 -7.99 4.59 8.69
C ASN A 76 -6.57 5.00 8.28
N VAL A 77 -6.47 5.66 7.12
CA VAL A 77 -5.19 6.03 6.50
C VAL A 77 -4.41 7.01 7.36
N GLU A 78 -5.07 8.00 7.97
CA GLU A 78 -4.41 8.99 8.83
C GLU A 78 -3.77 8.34 10.06
N ASN A 79 -4.45 7.37 10.67
CA ASN A 79 -3.95 6.61 11.81
C ASN A 79 -2.72 5.77 11.42
N LEU A 80 -2.76 5.11 10.27
CA LEU A 80 -1.62 4.36 9.75
C LEU A 80 -0.43 5.28 9.48
N MET A 81 -0.65 6.40 8.80
CA MET A 81 0.40 7.37 8.48
C MET A 81 1.02 7.93 9.76
N ARG A 82 0.21 8.35 10.73
CA ARG A 82 0.69 8.84 12.03
C ARG A 82 1.51 7.80 12.78
N LYS A 83 1.09 6.53 12.77
CA LYS A 83 1.86 5.44 13.37
C LYS A 83 3.20 5.27 12.65
N LYS A 84 3.19 5.25 11.31
CA LYS A 84 4.40 5.08 10.50
C LYS A 84 5.40 6.21 10.69
N TYR A 85 4.94 7.46 10.74
CA TYR A 85 5.80 8.60 11.03
C TYR A 85 6.47 8.51 12.40
N LYS A 86 5.74 8.04 13.43
CA LYS A 86 6.33 7.81 14.76
C LYS A 86 7.41 6.72 14.74
N GLU A 87 7.15 5.61 14.05
CA GLU A 87 8.11 4.52 13.89
C GLU A 87 9.39 4.99 13.21
N LEU A 88 9.27 5.71 12.08
CA LEU A 88 10.41 6.28 11.35
C LEU A 88 11.21 7.28 12.19
N ARG A 89 10.52 8.09 13.00
CA ARG A 89 11.20 9.02 13.91
C ARG A 89 11.99 8.29 14.99
N ASN A 90 11.42 7.24 15.57
CA ASN A 90 12.07 6.47 16.62
C ASN A 90 13.29 5.72 16.05
N SER A 91 13.18 5.11 14.86
CA SER A 91 14.31 4.43 14.23
C SER A 91 15.49 5.36 13.96
N GLN A 92 15.22 6.60 13.52
CA GLN A 92 16.27 7.62 13.35
C GLN A 92 16.93 8.00 14.68
N ILE A 93 16.19 8.05 15.77
CA ILE A 93 16.74 8.34 17.11
C ILE A 93 17.65 7.18 17.55
N ASP A 94 17.21 5.94 17.36
CA ASP A 94 17.97 4.74 17.71
C ASP A 94 19.28 4.65 16.92
N GLU A 95 19.24 4.89 15.61
CA GLU A 95 20.45 4.95 14.76
C GLU A 95 21.42 6.03 15.22
N ASN A 96 20.93 7.24 15.52
CA ASN A 96 21.77 8.34 16.00
C ASN A 96 22.40 8.02 17.36
N HIS A 97 21.68 7.32 18.23
CA HIS A 97 22.20 6.88 19.53
C HIS A 97 23.31 5.83 19.36
N ASP A 98 23.14 4.84 18.48
CA ASP A 98 24.17 3.83 18.18
C ASP A 98 25.44 4.47 17.58
N VAL A 99 25.28 5.37 16.61
CA VAL A 99 26.41 6.11 16.00
C VAL A 99 27.17 6.91 17.06
N ARG A 100 26.46 7.59 17.98
CA ARG A 100 27.08 8.34 19.08
C ARG A 100 27.83 7.40 20.03
N GLN A 101 27.27 6.26 20.38
CA GLN A 101 27.95 5.29 21.24
C GLN A 101 29.20 4.71 20.58
N LYS A 102 29.14 4.36 19.29
CA LYS A 102 30.32 3.90 18.53
C LYS A 102 31.42 4.95 18.54
N ARG A 103 31.10 6.22 18.26
CA ARG A 103 32.08 7.34 18.32
C ARG A 103 32.71 7.48 19.71
N LEU A 104 31.92 7.37 20.77
CA LEU A 104 32.42 7.45 22.15
C LEU A 104 33.36 6.29 22.49
N LYS A 105 33.03 5.06 22.06
CA LYS A 105 33.90 3.89 22.25
C LYS A 105 35.21 4.03 21.48
N THR A 106 35.17 4.46 20.21
CA THR A 106 36.38 4.71 19.41
C THR A 106 37.28 5.76 20.04
N ARG A 107 36.72 6.89 20.51
CA ARG A 107 37.49 7.94 21.20
C ARG A 107 38.13 7.45 22.47
N ARG A 108 37.41 6.66 23.27
CA ARG A 108 37.94 6.07 24.51
C ARG A 108 39.08 5.09 24.23
N ALA A 109 38.99 4.29 23.17
CA ALA A 109 40.06 3.39 22.76
C ALA A 109 41.34 4.14 22.37
N ALA A 110 41.22 5.24 21.61
CA ALA A 110 42.36 6.07 21.21
C ALA A 110 43.05 6.77 22.41
N LEU A 111 42.26 7.28 23.36
CA LEU A 111 42.81 7.88 24.59
C LEU A 111 43.59 6.86 25.45
N LEU A 112 43.11 5.63 25.50
CA LEU A 112 43.75 4.56 26.27
C LEU A 112 45.03 4.06 25.60
N SER A 113 45.09 4.02 24.27
CA SER A 113 46.34 3.70 23.57
C SER A 113 47.41 4.77 23.80
N ASP A 114 47.05 6.06 23.71
CA ASP A 114 48.01 7.16 23.92
C ASP A 114 48.55 7.21 25.35
N ALA A 115 47.74 6.84 26.35
CA ALA A 115 48.16 6.77 27.75
C ALA A 115 49.08 5.57 28.06
N SER A 116 49.11 4.54 27.21
CA SER A 116 49.96 3.36 27.38
C SER A 116 51.36 3.49 26.77
N TYR A 117 51.67 4.62 26.13
CA TYR A 117 52.98 4.97 25.55
C TYR A 117 53.83 5.87 26.47
N PHE A 118 53.38 6.15 27.70
CA PHE A 118 54.12 6.81 28.78
C PHE A 118 54.33 5.84 29.95
#